data_AF-A0A6A6I4F9-F1
#
_entry.id   AF-A0A6A6I4F9-F1
#
_cell.length_a   1.000
_cell.length_b   1.000
_cell.length_c   1.000
_cell.angle_alpha   90.00
_cell.angle_beta   90.00
_cell.angle_gamma   90.00
#
_symmetry.space_group_name_H-M   'P 1'
#
loop_
_entity.id
_entity.type
_entity.pdbx_description
1 polymer ?
#
loop_
_entity_poly.entity_id
_entity_poly.type
_entity_poly.pdbx_seq_one_letter_code
_entity_poly.pdbx_strand_id
1 'polypeptide(L)'
;MHFEGPHKAIVAGCNLITWLSSAVVVGITGHFLDDFTHDQHLIFEMVIAALVLAFWLPSFVLPFWSGYKQYYSAPNFVFSYLWLTAFIFAAQDYNEANCKWNAPTTGGDCSKKLTNEAFIFLAL
;
A
#
# COMPACT_ATOMS: atom_id res chain seq x y z
N MET A 1 13.59 22.71 -11.07
CA MET A 1 12.56 22.39 -12.06
C MET A 1 11.26 23.01 -11.59
N HIS A 2 10.70 23.95 -12.35
CA HIS A 2 9.45 24.63 -12.02
C HIS A 2 8.32 23.76 -12.59
N PHE A 3 7.60 23.01 -11.75
CA PHE A 3 6.50 22.17 -12.20
C PHE A 3 5.30 23.05 -12.56
N GLU A 4 4.89 23.04 -13.83
CA GLU A 4 3.64 23.63 -14.30
C GLU A 4 2.41 22.98 -13.63
N GLY A 5 1.29 23.71 -13.59
CA GLY A 5 0.02 23.30 -12.96
C GLY A 5 -0.45 21.84 -13.20
N PRO A 6 -0.41 21.28 -14.43
CA PRO A 6 -0.90 19.92 -14.68
C PRO A 6 -0.07 18.83 -14.00
N HIS A 7 1.25 19.01 -13.91
CA HIS A 7 2.15 18.01 -13.33
C HIS A 7 1.92 17.85 -11.82
N LYS A 8 1.62 18.97 -11.14
CA LYS A 8 1.30 18.99 -9.71
C LYS A 8 0.00 18.24 -9.40
N ALA A 9 -1.01 18.39 -10.26
CA ALA A 9 -2.30 17.71 -10.12
C ALA A 9 -2.14 16.19 -10.31
N ILE A 10 -1.34 15.76 -11.29
CA ILE A 10 -1.06 14.33 -11.52
C ILE A 10 -0.34 13.73 -10.31
N VAL A 11 0.72 14.39 -9.81
CA VAL A 11 1.46 13.91 -8.63
C VAL A 11 0.57 13.85 -7.39
N ALA A 12 -0.27 14.86 -7.15
CA ALA A 12 -1.21 14.85 -6.04
C ALA A 12 -2.24 13.70 -6.18
N GLY A 13 -2.73 13.47 -7.40
CA GLY A 13 -3.65 12.36 -7.71
C GLY A 13 -3.04 10.98 -7.47
N CYS A 14 -1.81 10.74 -7.95
CA CYS A 14 -1.10 9.47 -7.72
C CYS A 14 -0.90 9.21 -6.22
N ASN A 15 -0.41 10.21 -5.47
CA ASN A 15 -0.26 10.08 -4.02
C ASN A 15 -1.59 9.81 -3.30
N LEU A 16 -2.71 10.32 -3.85
CA LEU A 16 -4.04 10.12 -3.26
C LEU A 16 -4.53 8.71 -3.49
N ILE A 17 -4.29 8.15 -4.68
CA ILE A 17 -4.56 6.73 -4.96
C ILE A 17 -3.73 5.86 -4.03
N THR A 18 -2.42 6.12 -3.89
CA THR A 18 -1.54 5.38 -2.96
C THR A 18 -2.04 5.43 -1.52
N TRP A 19 -2.50 6.59 -1.06
CA TRP A 19 -3.02 6.76 0.30
C TRP A 19 -4.38 6.08 0.52
N LEU A 20 -5.29 6.14 -0.46
CA LEU A 20 -6.56 5.42 -0.38
C LEU A 20 -6.33 3.90 -0.41
N SER A 21 -5.42 3.44 -1.27
CA SER A 21 -5.04 2.03 -1.35
C SER A 21 -4.44 1.55 -0.04
N SER A 22 -3.55 2.32 0.60
CA SER A 22 -2.98 1.94 1.89
C SER A 22 -4.03 1.87 3.00
N ALA A 23 -5.04 2.74 3.01
CA ALA A 23 -6.16 2.65 3.96
C ALA A 23 -6.94 1.33 3.81
N VAL A 24 -7.19 0.90 2.57
CA VAL A 24 -7.87 -0.37 2.29
C VAL A 24 -7.01 -1.56 2.74
N VAL A 25 -5.71 -1.55 2.43
CA VAL A 25 -4.78 -2.61 2.84
C VAL A 25 -4.70 -2.72 4.35
N VAL A 26 -4.57 -1.61 5.09
CA VAL A 26 -4.60 -1.61 6.57
C VAL A 26 -5.92 -2.18 7.10
N GLY A 27 -7.05 -1.83 6.49
CA GLY A 27 -8.36 -2.35 6.89
C GLY A 27 -8.49 -3.87 6.70
N ILE A 28 -8.06 -4.40 5.55
CA ILE A 28 -8.15 -5.83 5.26
C ILE A 28 -7.13 -6.63 6.07
N THR A 29 -5.88 -6.19 6.10
CA THR A 29 -4.82 -6.86 6.90
C THR A 29 -5.10 -6.77 8.39
N GLY A 30 -5.63 -5.66 8.90
CA GLY A 30 -6.05 -5.51 10.28
C GLY A 30 -7.19 -6.45 10.67
N HIS A 31 -8.20 -6.62 9.79
CA HIS A 31 -9.26 -7.62 9.98
C HIS A 31 -8.69 -9.04 10.03
N PHE A 32 -7.71 -9.35 9.18
CA PHE A 32 -7.09 -10.67 9.19
C PHE A 32 -6.21 -10.90 10.43
N LEU A 33 -5.57 -9.87 10.97
CA LEU A 33 -4.73 -9.98 12.16
C LEU A 33 -5.55 -10.19 13.46
N ASP A 34 -6.76 -9.65 13.53
CA ASP A 34 -7.66 -9.80 14.68
C ASP A 34 -8.31 -11.19 14.72
N ASP A 35 -8.74 -11.71 13.55
CA ASP A 35 -9.52 -12.93 13.45
C ASP A 35 -8.68 -14.21 13.22
N PHE A 36 -7.43 -14.10 12.76
CA PHE A 36 -6.63 -15.26 12.33
C PHE A 36 -5.20 -15.31 12.91
N THR A 37 -4.52 -16.43 12.65
CA THR A 37 -3.13 -16.64 13.03
C THR A 37 -2.20 -15.60 12.40
N HIS A 38 -1.23 -15.16 13.20
CA HIS A 38 -0.33 -14.07 12.82
C HIS A 38 0.72 -14.57 11.81
N ASP A 39 0.54 -14.20 10.54
CA ASP A 39 1.51 -14.47 9.49
C ASP A 39 2.49 -13.31 9.31
N GLN A 40 3.77 -13.64 9.13
CA GLN A 40 4.84 -12.64 9.03
C GLN A 40 4.69 -11.76 7.78
N HIS A 41 4.23 -12.32 6.67
CA HIS A 41 3.95 -11.57 5.44
C HIS A 41 2.82 -10.55 5.62
N LEU A 42 1.77 -10.95 6.33
CA LEU A 42 0.59 -10.12 6.60
C LEU A 42 0.95 -8.94 7.52
N ILE A 43 1.78 -9.18 8.54
CA ILE A 43 2.32 -8.11 9.39
C ILE A 43 3.20 -7.16 8.58
N PHE A 44 4.02 -7.66 7.66
CA PHE A 44 4.85 -6.82 6.80
C PHE A 44 3.99 -5.88 5.94
N GLU A 45 2.99 -6.41 5.25
CA GLU A 45 2.03 -5.62 4.44
C GLU A 45 1.34 -4.54 5.28
N MET A 46 0.84 -4.92 6.47
CA MET A 46 0.16 -4.01 7.38
C MET A 46 1.07 -2.85 7.83
N VAL A 47 2.33 -3.14 8.18
CA VAL A 47 3.29 -2.12 8.63
C VAL A 47 3.60 -1.13 7.51
N ILE A 48 3.87 -1.61 6.30
CA ILE A 48 4.14 -0.71 5.15
C ILE A 48 2.92 0.15 4.86
N ALA A 49 1.73 -0.44 4.80
CA ALA A 49 0.49 0.28 4.55
C ALA A 49 0.20 1.32 5.65
N ALA A 50 0.42 1.00 6.93
CA ALA A 50 0.24 1.92 8.04
C ALA A 50 1.25 3.09 8.02
N LEU A 51 2.51 2.83 7.65
CA LEU A 51 3.52 3.88 7.49
C LEU A 51 3.12 4.85 6.38
N VAL A 52 2.68 4.35 5.22
CA VAL A 52 2.17 5.21 4.14
C VAL A 52 0.96 6.00 4.61
N LEU A 53 -0.02 5.34 5.23
CA LEU A 53 -1.25 6.01 5.69
C LEU A 53 -0.95 7.19 6.64
N ALA A 54 0.02 7.03 7.54
CA ALA A 54 0.45 8.06 8.48
C ALA A 54 1.29 9.18 7.84
N PHE A 55 2.27 8.83 7.00
CA PHE A 55 3.28 9.77 6.51
C PHE A 55 2.93 10.43 5.16
N TRP A 56 1.99 9.89 4.38
CA TRP A 56 1.63 10.46 3.06
C TRP A 56 0.56 11.57 3.10
N LEU A 57 -0.11 11.82 4.24
CA LEU A 57 -1.09 12.90 4.38
C LEU A 57 -0.56 14.29 3.99
N PRO A 58 0.67 14.71 4.37
CA PRO A 58 1.21 16.00 3.96
C PRO A 58 1.50 16.07 2.45
N SER A 59 1.65 14.92 1.77
CA SER A 59 1.97 14.85 0.34
C SER A 59 0.89 15.49 -0.55
N PHE A 60 -0.33 15.70 -0.05
CA PHE A 60 -1.40 16.39 -0.77
C PHE A 60 -1.26 17.91 -0.81
N VAL A 61 -0.71 18.47 0.26
CA VAL A 61 -0.64 19.93 0.47
C VAL A 61 0.68 20.49 -0.06
N LEU A 62 1.75 19.69 0.02
CA LEU A 62 3.10 20.05 -0.41
C LEU A 62 3.25 20.50 -1.88
N PRO A 63 2.59 19.90 -2.91
CA PRO A 63 2.75 20.35 -4.30
C PRO A 63 2.20 21.77 -4.57
N PHE A 64 1.33 22.29 -3.69
CA PHE A 64 0.82 23.66 -3.77
C PHE A 64 1.74 24.69 -3.10
N TRP A 65 2.76 24.23 -2.35
CA TRP A 65 3.68 25.13 -1.66
C TRP A 65 4.90 25.47 -2.54
N SER A 66 5.14 26.76 -2.76
CA SER A 66 6.15 27.28 -3.72
C SER A 66 7.61 26.97 -3.35
N GLY A 67 7.88 26.59 -2.09
CA GLY A 67 9.21 26.23 -1.59
C GLY A 67 9.54 24.74 -1.68
N TYR A 68 8.63 23.90 -2.19
CA TYR A 68 8.80 22.45 -2.16
C TYR A 68 9.84 21.99 -3.19
N LYS A 69 11.02 21.66 -2.68
CA LYS A 69 12.02 20.85 -3.39
C LYS A 69 11.55 19.40 -3.35
N GLN A 70 11.97 18.60 -4.32
CA GLN A 70 11.63 17.20 -4.62
C GLN A 70 11.89 16.19 -3.46
N TYR A 71 11.58 16.54 -2.22
CA TYR A 71 12.00 15.85 -0.98
C TYR A 71 11.37 14.46 -0.86
N TYR A 72 10.19 14.27 -1.44
CA TYR A 72 9.52 12.97 -1.44
C TYR A 72 10.03 12.04 -2.55
N SER A 73 10.95 12.44 -3.44
CA SER A 73 11.44 11.53 -4.48
C SER A 73 12.18 10.32 -3.90
N ALA A 74 13.03 10.52 -2.88
CA ALA A 74 13.76 9.43 -2.24
C ALA A 74 12.84 8.51 -1.41
N PRO A 75 11.94 9.02 -0.54
CA PRO A 75 10.94 8.19 0.13
C PRO A 75 10.03 7.43 -0.84
N ASN A 76 9.56 8.06 -1.92
CA ASN A 76 8.75 7.37 -2.94
C ASN A 76 9.49 6.17 -3.55
N PHE A 77 10.79 6.30 -3.85
CA PHE A 77 11.58 5.20 -4.39
C PHE A 77 11.77 4.04 -3.39
N VAL A 78 11.96 4.35 -2.11
CA VAL A 78 12.07 3.31 -1.07
C VAL A 78 10.73 2.60 -0.89
N PHE A 79 9.65 3.37 -0.76
CA PHE A 79 8.32 2.80 -0.55
C PHE A 79 7.81 2.01 -1.74
N SER A 80 8.13 2.39 -2.98
CA SER A 80 7.77 1.58 -4.15
C SER A 80 8.41 0.19 -4.10
N TYR A 81 9.66 0.07 -3.63
CA TYR A 81 10.31 -1.23 -3.48
C TYR A 81 9.71 -2.06 -2.34
N LEU A 82 9.28 -1.40 -1.26
CA LEU A 82 8.58 -2.05 -0.14
C LEU A 82 7.19 -2.55 -0.57
N TRP A 83 6.43 -1.74 -1.33
CA TRP A 83 5.16 -2.16 -1.93
C TRP A 83 5.34 -3.30 -2.93
N LEU A 84 6.39 -3.27 -3.75
CA LEU A 84 6.72 -4.37 -4.66
C LEU A 84 6.99 -5.67 -3.90
N THR A 85 7.72 -5.58 -2.78
CA THR A 85 8.01 -6.73 -1.92
C THR A 85 6.73 -7.26 -1.28
N ALA A 86 5.87 -6.38 -0.77
CA ALA A 86 4.55 -6.72 -0.25
C ALA A 86 3.67 -7.41 -1.31
N PHE A 87 3.70 -6.92 -2.55
CA PHE A 87 2.97 -7.53 -3.67
C PHE A 87 3.47 -8.94 -3.98
N ILE A 88 4.78 -9.15 -3.99
CA ILE A 88 5.36 -10.49 -4.23
C ILE A 88 4.92 -11.47 -3.13
N PHE A 89 4.95 -11.06 -1.86
CA PHE A 89 4.50 -11.90 -0.76
C PHE A 89 2.99 -12.21 -0.84
N ALA A 90 2.16 -11.20 -1.11
CA ALA A 90 0.74 -11.39 -1.33
C ALA A 90 0.45 -12.35 -2.50
N ALA A 91 1.19 -12.22 -3.61
CA ALA A 91 1.02 -13.10 -4.78
C ALA A 91 1.46 -14.54 -4.50
N GLN A 92 2.52 -14.75 -3.71
CA GLN A 92 2.94 -16.09 -3.27
C GLN A 92 1.88 -16.69 -2.35
N ASP A 93 1.44 -15.95 -1.34
CA ASP A 93 0.48 -16.45 -0.37
C ASP A 93 -0.90 -16.71 -0.99
N TYR A 94 -1.38 -15.84 -1.89
CA TYR A 94 -2.76 -15.95 -2.39
C TYR A 94 -2.89 -16.72 -3.71
N ASN A 95 -1.83 -16.80 -4.52
CA ASN A 95 -1.88 -17.30 -5.89
C ASN A 95 -1.08 -18.61 -6.13
N GLU A 96 -0.21 -19.04 -5.20
CA GLU A 96 0.60 -20.26 -5.35
C GLU A 96 -0.23 -21.56 -5.26
N ALA A 97 -1.35 -21.57 -4.52
CA ALA A 97 -2.19 -22.76 -4.34
C ALA A 97 -3.68 -22.41 -4.12
N ASN A 98 -4.46 -23.37 -3.59
CA ASN A 98 -5.86 -23.13 -3.25
C ASN A 98 -5.97 -22.01 -2.20
N CYS A 99 -6.47 -20.84 -2.63
CA CYS A 99 -6.69 -19.63 -1.83
C CYS A 99 -7.42 -19.84 -0.48
N LYS A 100 -8.18 -20.93 -0.34
CA LYS A 100 -8.84 -21.36 0.90
C LYS A 100 -7.90 -21.98 1.95
N TRP A 101 -6.73 -22.48 1.56
CA TRP A 101 -5.79 -23.21 2.41
C TRP A 101 -4.50 -22.44 2.70
N ASN A 102 -4.25 -21.34 1.99
CA ASN A 102 -3.07 -20.50 2.20
C ASN A 102 -3.34 -19.32 3.15
N ALA A 103 -2.27 -18.62 3.55
CA ALA A 103 -2.24 -17.55 4.54
C ALA A 103 -3.42 -16.54 4.42
N PRO A 104 -4.13 -16.22 5.53
CA PRO A 104 -4.05 -16.92 6.81
C PRO A 104 -4.54 -18.37 6.74
N THR A 105 -3.75 -19.29 7.32
CA THR A 105 -3.93 -20.76 7.30
C THR A 105 -5.27 -21.22 7.91
N THR A 106 -5.97 -20.34 8.62
CA THR A 106 -7.18 -20.63 9.39
C THR A 106 -8.39 -19.76 9.03
N GLY A 107 -8.46 -19.24 7.80
CA GLY A 107 -9.70 -18.67 7.25
C GLY A 107 -9.51 -17.32 6.55
N GLY A 108 -10.62 -16.79 6.02
CA GLY A 108 -10.66 -15.58 5.20
C GLY A 108 -11.15 -15.85 3.78
N ASP A 109 -12.13 -15.07 3.31
CA ASP A 109 -12.65 -15.19 1.96
C ASP A 109 -11.57 -14.90 0.92
N CYS A 110 -11.44 -15.76 -0.08
CA CYS A 110 -10.49 -15.56 -1.16
C CYS A 110 -10.66 -14.19 -1.84
N SER A 111 -11.90 -13.71 -1.92
CA SER A 111 -12.20 -12.38 -2.46
C SER A 111 -11.50 -11.27 -1.67
N LYS A 112 -11.37 -11.36 -0.35
CA LYS A 112 -10.70 -10.35 0.48
C LYS A 112 -9.18 -10.38 0.27
N LYS A 113 -8.61 -11.57 0.12
CA LYS A 113 -7.17 -11.77 -0.16
C LYS A 113 -6.78 -11.20 -1.53
N LEU A 114 -7.53 -11.56 -2.57
CA LEU A 114 -7.35 -11.00 -3.92
C LEU A 114 -7.59 -9.47 -3.95
N THR A 115 -8.54 -8.98 -3.16
CA THR A 115 -8.74 -7.53 -3.01
C THR A 115 -7.50 -6.89 -2.38
N ASN A 116 -6.95 -7.48 -1.32
CA ASN A 116 -5.73 -6.98 -0.67
C ASN A 116 -4.56 -6.89 -1.66
N GLU A 117 -4.29 -7.97 -2.41
CA GLU A 117 -3.25 -8.00 -3.45
C GLU A 117 -3.43 -6.90 -4.51
N ALA A 118 -4.66 -6.72 -5.00
CA ALA A 118 -4.95 -5.70 -6.00
C ALA A 118 -4.69 -4.28 -5.47
N PHE A 119 -5.06 -3.98 -4.22
CA PHE A 119 -4.80 -2.67 -3.62
C PHE A 119 -3.34 -2.44 -3.23
N ILE A 120 -2.60 -3.51 -2.87
CA ILE A 120 -1.13 -3.45 -2.73
C ILE A 120 -0.49 -3.06 -4.06
N PHE A 121 -0.95 -3.63 -5.17
CA PHE A 121 -0.48 -3.25 -6.51
C PHE A 121 -0.83 -1.79 -6.87
N LEU A 122 -2.02 -1.32 -6.53
CA LEU A 122 -2.43 0.08 -6.77
C LEU A 122 -1.68 1.10 -5.91
N ALA A 123 -1.06 0.67 -4.81
CA ALA A 123 -0.29 1.56 -3.95
C ALA A 123 1.14 1.80 -4.45
N LEU A 124 1.63 0.97 -5.37
CA LEU A 124 2.94 1.08 -6.03
C LEU A 124 3.05 2.34 -6.90
#